data_AF-A0AAD4FEI9-F1
#
_entry.id   AF-A0AAD4FEI9-F1
#
_cell.length_a   1.000
_cell.length_b   1.000
_cell.length_c   1.000
_cell.angle_alpha   90.00
_cell.angle_beta   90.00
_cell.angle_gamma   90.00
#
_symmetry.space_group_name_H-M   'P 1'
#
loop_
_entity.id
_entity.type
_entity.pdbx_description
1 polymer ?
#
loop_
_entity_poly.entity_id
_entity_poly.type
_entity_poly.pdbx_seq_one_letter_code
_entity_poly.pdbx_strand_id
1 'polypeptide(L)' 'MKAIVAATLLLNIMPALSSVVFLLSSESNGGGLSKTWVVDRWKCQNLDSDIDKQASWTFVASGLANSYLLYE' A
#
# COMPACT_ATOMS: atom_id res chain seq x y z
N MET A 1 -46.34 -23.96 -4.41
CA MET A 1 -45.09 -23.48 -5.04
C MET A 1 -44.32 -22.70 -3.98
N LYS A 2 -43.24 -23.27 -3.43
CA LYS A 2 -42.39 -22.60 -2.43
C LYS A 2 -41.25 -21.91 -3.18
N ALA A 3 -41.34 -20.60 -3.36
CA ALA A 3 -40.24 -19.80 -3.89
C ALA A 3 -39.23 -19.57 -2.76
N ILE A 4 -38.16 -20.34 -2.76
CA ILE A 4 -36.97 -20.07 -1.95
C ILE A 4 -36.22 -18.97 -2.71
N VAL A 5 -36.43 -17.72 -2.32
CA VAL A 5 -35.65 -16.59 -2.84
C VAL A 5 -34.27 -16.68 -2.19
N ALA A 6 -33.31 -17.22 -2.93
CA ALA A 6 -31.91 -17.22 -2.57
C ALA A 6 -31.44 -15.76 -2.43
N ALA A 7 -31.18 -15.34 -1.20
CA ALA A 7 -30.51 -14.07 -0.90
C ALA A 7 -29.12 -14.12 -1.54
N THR A 8 -29.02 -13.61 -2.77
CA THR A 8 -27.75 -13.50 -3.48
C THR A 8 -26.99 -12.37 -2.83
N LEU A 9 -26.02 -12.75 -2.01
CA LEU A 9 -25.09 -11.88 -1.30
C LEU A 9 -24.30 -11.06 -2.34
N LEU A 10 -24.85 -9.92 -2.76
CA LEU A 10 -24.15 -8.88 -3.52
C LEU A 10 -23.18 -8.14 -2.59
N LEU A 11 -22.18 -8.86 -2.05
CA LEU A 11 -20.97 -8.28 -1.45
C LEU A 11 -19.78 -8.39 -2.40
N ASN A 12 -20.03 -8.31 -3.70
CA ASN A 12 -18.94 -8.27 -4.65
C ASN A 12 -18.36 -6.85 -4.72
N ILE A 13 -17.31 -6.68 -3.93
CA ILE A 13 -16.07 -5.98 -4.29
C ILE A 13 -16.27 -4.52 -4.71
N MET A 14 -16.49 -3.64 -3.73
CA MET A 14 -15.79 -2.36 -3.81
C MET A 14 -14.29 -2.69 -3.91
N PRO A 15 -13.55 -2.22 -4.93
CA PRO A 15 -12.10 -2.25 -4.85
C PRO A 15 -11.75 -1.33 -3.68
N ALA A 16 -11.53 -1.92 -2.49
CA ALA A 16 -10.88 -1.21 -1.41
C ALA A 16 -9.60 -0.68 -2.03
N LEU A 17 -9.48 0.66 -2.13
CA LEU A 17 -8.39 1.37 -2.81
C LEU A 17 -7.09 0.60 -2.55
N SER A 18 -6.64 -0.16 -3.55
CA SER A 18 -5.49 -1.04 -3.37
C SER A 18 -4.20 -0.24 -3.39
N SER A 19 -4.28 1.02 -3.78
CA SER A 19 -3.18 1.95 -3.79
C SER A 19 -2.85 2.44 -2.38
N VAL A 20 -1.58 2.34 -2.03
CA VAL A 20 -1.01 2.92 -0.81
C VAL A 20 0.10 3.87 -1.23
N VAL A 21 0.10 5.05 -0.63
CA VAL A 21 1.12 6.07 -0.84
C VAL A 21 2.11 6.02 0.30
N PHE A 22 3.36 5.75 -0.01
CA PHE A 22 4.48 5.78 0.92
C PHE A 22 5.32 7.02 0.68
N LEU A 23 5.91 7.53 1.75
CA LEU A 23 7.07 8.39 1.66
C LEU A 23 8.27 7.65 2.24
N LEU A 24 9.31 7.54 1.43
CA LEU A 24 10.63 7.07 1.85
C LEU A 24 11.54 8.27 2.07
N SER A 25 12.34 8.21 3.13
CA SER A 25 13.32 9.23 3.49
C SER A 25 14.69 8.60 3.75
N SER A 26 15.74 9.33 3.38
CA SER A 26 17.12 8.89 3.61
C SER A 26 17.57 9.03 5.07
N GLU A 27 16.88 9.85 5.87
CA GLU A 27 17.17 10.04 7.30
C GLU A 27 15.95 9.75 8.16
N SER A 28 16.19 9.56 9.47
CA SER A 28 15.14 9.33 10.46
C SER A 28 14.18 10.52 10.58
N ASN A 29 12.96 10.26 11.06
CA ASN A 29 11.89 11.26 11.20
C ASN A 29 11.49 11.99 9.89
N GLY A 30 11.80 11.43 8.72
CA GLY A 30 11.47 12.05 7.44
C GLY A 30 12.43 13.16 6.98
N GLY A 31 13.65 13.18 7.52
CA GLY A 31 14.71 14.10 7.10
C GLY A 31 15.45 13.67 5.82
N GLY A 32 16.34 14.53 5.35
CA GLY A 32 17.19 14.27 4.18
C GLY A 32 16.44 14.31 2.84
N LEU A 33 16.90 13.48 1.90
CA LEU A 33 16.20 13.27 0.64
C LEU A 33 14.93 12.47 0.91
N SER A 34 13.84 12.82 0.23
CA SER A 34 12.58 12.09 0.35
C SER A 34 11.95 11.86 -1.02
N LYS A 35 11.22 10.75 -1.14
CA LYS A 35 10.50 10.40 -2.36
C LYS A 35 9.19 9.71 -2.03
N THR A 36 8.14 10.12 -2.74
CA THR A 36 6.81 9.53 -2.64
C THR A 36 6.66 8.39 -3.64
N TRP A 37 6.07 7.29 -3.19
CA TRP A 37 5.81 6.11 -3.99
C TRP A 37 4.35 5.70 -3.88
N VAL A 38 3.79 5.27 -5.00
CA VAL A 38 2.43 4.74 -5.06
C VAL A 38 2.55 3.27 -5.41
N VAL A 39 2.11 2.40 -4.52
CA VAL A 39 2.20 0.95 -4.70
C VAL A 39 0.84 0.28 -4.50
N ASP A 40 0.70 -0.92 -5.04
CA ASP A 40 -0.47 -1.79 -4.89
C ASP A 40 -0.26 -2.69 -3.68
N ARG A 41 -1.11 -2.55 -2.67
CA ARG A 41 -1.05 -3.27 -1.39
C ARG A 41 -1.06 -4.78 -1.48
N TRP A 42 -1.53 -5.33 -2.60
CA TRP A 42 -1.63 -6.76 -2.80
C TRP A 42 -0.43 -7.34 -3.54
N LYS A 43 0.54 -6.50 -3.92
CA LYS A 43 1.71 -6.90 -4.70
C LYS A 43 2.98 -6.35 -4.07
N CYS A 44 4.02 -7.19 -4.07
CA CYS A 44 5.36 -6.69 -3.85
C CYS A 44 5.80 -5.92 -5.09
N GLN A 45 6.38 -4.73 -4.90
CA GLN A 45 6.87 -3.89 -5.99
C GLN A 45 8.32 -3.54 -5.73
N ASN A 46 9.13 -3.59 -6.78
CA ASN A 46 10.49 -3.09 -6.72
C ASN A 46 10.45 -1.57 -6.70
N LEU A 47 11.07 -0.99 -5.69
CA LEU A 47 11.44 0.41 -5.69
C LEU A 47 12.75 0.46 -6.49
N ASP A 48 12.73 1.16 -7.62
CA ASP A 48 13.87 1.23 -8.54
C ASP A 48 14.35 2.68 -8.61
N SER A 49 14.90 3.19 -7.51
CA SER A 49 15.50 4.52 -7.50
C SER A 49 16.47 4.72 -6.36
N ASP A 50 17.64 5.30 -6.63
CA ASP A 50 18.80 5.50 -5.73
C ASP A 50 18.56 5.84 -4.24
N ILE A 51 17.39 6.39 -3.88
CA ILE A 51 16.96 6.62 -2.50
C ILE A 51 16.50 5.34 -1.78
N ASP A 52 16.13 4.28 -2.51
CA ASP A 52 15.72 2.97 -2.00
C ASP A 52 16.82 2.32 -1.15
N LYS A 53 18.05 2.31 -1.65
CA LYS A 53 19.26 1.78 -1.00
C LYS A 53 19.74 2.63 0.17
N GLN A 54 19.18 3.83 0.32
CA GLN A 54 19.52 4.78 1.38
C GLN A 54 18.33 5.02 2.32
N ALA A 55 17.22 4.30 2.14
CA ALA A 55 16.03 4.52 2.92
C ALA A 55 16.25 4.13 4.38
N SER A 56 16.23 5.12 5.26
CA SER A 56 16.33 4.95 6.72
C SER A 56 14.96 5.08 7.40
N TRP A 57 13.99 5.69 6.72
CA TRP A 57 12.66 5.95 7.24
C TRP A 57 11.58 5.74 6.19
N THR A 58 10.44 5.19 6.59
CA THR A 58 9.26 5.05 5.75
C THR A 58 8.01 5.42 6.54
N PHE A 59 7.04 6.05 5.87
CA PHE A 59 5.72 6.26 6.44
C PHE A 59 4.62 6.14 5.39
N VAL A 60 3.44 5.72 5.86
CA VAL A 60 2.24 5.63 5.03
C VAL A 60 1.58 7.00 5.02
N ALA A 61 1.64 7.68 3.88
CA ALA A 61 1.04 9.00 3.72
C ALA A 61 -0.47 8.91 3.45
N SER A 62 -0.92 7.86 2.76
CA SER A 62 -2.33 7.62 2.46
C SER A 62 -2.59 6.15 2.14
N GLY A 63 -3.78 5.66 2.49
CA GLY A 63 -4.21 4.28 2.27
C GLY A 63 -4.01 3.36 3.49
N LEU A 64 -4.54 2.14 3.38
CA LEU A 64 -4.43 1.12 4.42
C LEU A 64 -3.28 0.17 4.10
N ALA A 65 -2.12 0.43 4.68
CA ALA A 65 -0.98 -0.47 4.67
C ALA A 65 -1.22 -1.61 5.69
N ASN A 66 -2.01 -2.63 5.32
CA ASN A 66 -2.07 -3.85 6.13
C ASN A 66 -0.69 -4.51 6.13
N SER A 67 0.14 -4.19 7.13
CA SER A 67 1.45 -4.79 7.40
C SER A 67 2.36 -4.84 6.18
N TYR A 68 2.84 -3.68 5.73
CA TYR A 68 3.88 -3.61 4.70
C TYR A 68 5.25 -3.94 5.28
N LEU A 69 6.04 -4.69 4.53
CA LEU A 69 7.43 -4.99 4.83
C LEU A 69 8.29 -4.48 3.67
N LEU A 70 9.35 -3.77 4.02
CA LEU A 70 10.42 -3.38 3.10
C LEU A 70 11.55 -4.40 3.24
N TYR A 71 12.09 -4.83 2.11
CA TYR A 71 13.19 -5.78 2.02
C TYR A 71 14.32 -5.16 1.20
N GLU A 72 15.56 -5.55 1.48
CA GLU A 72 16.75 -5.25 0.66
C GLU A 72 16.81 -6.13 -0.60
#